data_AF-A0A7J3WAB2-F1
#
_entry.id   AF-A0A7J3WAB2-F1
#
_cell.length_a   1.000
_cell.length_b   1.000
_cell.length_c   1.000
_cell.angle_alpha   90.00
_cell.angle_beta   90.00
_cell.angle_gamma   90.00
#
_symmetry.space_group_name_H-M   'P 1'
#
loop_
_entity.id
_entity.type
_entity.pdbx_description
1 polymer ?
#
loop_
_entity_poly.entity_id
_entity_poly.type
_entity_poly.pdbx_seq_one_letter_code
_entity_poly.pdbx_strand_id
1 'polypeptide(L)'
;MVSPMDRMEARLMNEIIENPYINVSVEYRSRVLQAFQDVEAPMFKRVYQPVWCDNTLYASVRRPYRAVLFDEGRLEFNMPLAPSLDWNMEYHRVGVKVLTRVSDEEVGRAVAEMLQPLTKPAGRVRSFTLFIIAPRGCQPIVRGRRLGRDGFLYVIVDPVPERAVVRAFKLFLNHLVKRLKGFVRALRLEEWMVDEYFKYREQSLLNNLIEKYRLSIRKIFEGFVKTVDWIAGHVQGLEKRLMAEKTLFEKIKPLHRMVRELTDMLRYLPADRRPLWAGSLVRLGEDIHAELILSLTRVV
;
A
#
# COMPACT_ATOMS: atom_id res chain seq x y z
N MET A 1 -9.61 43.50 -24.88
CA MET A 1 -10.62 42.42 -24.81
C MET A 1 -9.87 41.12 -24.57
N VAL A 2 -10.12 40.44 -23.45
CA VAL A 2 -9.42 39.17 -23.12
C VAL A 2 -10.02 38.03 -23.96
N SER A 3 -9.15 37.25 -24.62
CA SER A 3 -9.51 36.14 -25.51
C SER A 3 -10.37 35.09 -24.79
N PRO A 4 -11.34 34.46 -25.47
CA PRO A 4 -12.11 33.35 -24.91
C PRO A 4 -11.24 32.19 -24.42
N MET A 5 -10.07 31.96 -25.04
CA MET A 5 -9.10 30.94 -24.63
C MET A 5 -8.43 31.28 -23.30
N ASP A 6 -8.01 32.55 -23.13
CA ASP A 6 -7.40 33.02 -21.87
C ASP A 6 -8.40 32.99 -20.70
N ARG A 7 -9.70 33.16 -20.97
CA ARG A 7 -10.75 33.00 -19.94
C ARG A 7 -11.00 31.54 -19.56
N MET A 8 -10.78 30.61 -20.48
CA MET A 8 -10.91 29.18 -20.24
C MET A 8 -9.70 28.65 -19.47
N GLU A 9 -8.48 29.06 -19.82
CA GLU A 9 -7.27 28.74 -19.07
C GLU A 9 -7.27 29.39 -17.68
N ALA A 10 -7.72 30.64 -17.54
CA ALA A 10 -7.87 31.27 -16.23
C ALA A 10 -8.95 30.60 -15.37
N ARG A 11 -10.02 30.06 -15.97
CA ARG A 11 -11.02 29.25 -15.25
C ARG A 11 -10.46 27.90 -14.80
N LEU A 12 -9.71 27.21 -15.65
CA LEU A 12 -9.05 25.94 -15.31
C LEU A 12 -7.97 26.14 -14.24
N MET A 13 -7.16 27.20 -14.36
CA MET A 13 -6.18 27.57 -13.34
C MET A 13 -6.86 27.95 -12.01
N ASN A 14 -7.97 28.70 -12.04
CA ASN A 14 -8.72 29.01 -10.83
C ASN A 14 -9.43 27.78 -10.23
N GLU A 15 -9.93 26.83 -11.01
CA GLU A 15 -10.48 25.57 -10.48
C GLU A 15 -9.40 24.66 -9.85
N ILE A 16 -8.17 24.70 -10.37
CA ILE A 16 -7.00 24.01 -9.81
C ILE A 16 -6.51 24.69 -8.51
N ILE A 17 -6.61 26.03 -8.43
CA ILE A 17 -6.18 26.84 -7.28
C ILE A 17 -7.27 26.89 -6.18
N GLU A 18 -8.56 26.87 -6.52
CA GLU A 18 -9.68 26.96 -5.57
C GLU A 18 -10.14 25.60 -5.04
N ASN A 19 -9.69 24.47 -5.62
CA ASN A 19 -10.04 23.13 -5.14
C ASN A 19 -8.80 22.33 -4.69
N PRO A 20 -8.22 22.66 -3.51
CA PRO A 20 -7.09 21.92 -2.94
C PRO A 20 -7.40 20.42 -2.72
N TYR A 21 -8.65 20.00 -2.84
CA TYR A 21 -9.07 18.61 -2.65
C TYR A 21 -8.88 17.71 -3.89
N ILE A 22 -8.83 18.27 -5.10
CA ILE A 22 -8.60 17.46 -6.33
C ILE A 22 -7.13 17.04 -6.41
N ASN A 23 -6.19 17.97 -6.21
CA ASN A 23 -4.75 17.71 -6.22
C ASN A 23 -4.32 16.75 -5.09
N VAL A 24 -4.88 16.90 -3.89
CA VAL A 24 -4.63 15.98 -2.77
C VAL A 24 -5.09 14.55 -3.09
N SER A 25 -6.14 14.38 -3.91
CA SER A 25 -6.66 13.05 -4.27
C SER A 25 -5.81 12.32 -5.31
N VAL A 26 -5.21 13.04 -6.26
CA VAL A 26 -4.32 12.47 -7.28
C VAL A 26 -2.97 12.12 -6.68
N GLU A 27 -2.38 13.02 -5.87
CA GLU A 27 -1.11 12.74 -5.19
C GLU A 27 -1.25 11.55 -4.23
N TYR A 28 -2.29 11.53 -3.39
CA TYR A 28 -2.54 10.41 -2.47
C TYR A 28 -2.65 9.09 -3.21
N ARG A 29 -3.42 9.06 -4.30
CA ARG A 29 -3.58 7.89 -5.16
C ARG A 29 -2.24 7.41 -5.72
N SER A 30 -1.49 8.31 -6.35
CA SER A 30 -0.19 7.99 -6.93
C SER A 30 0.77 7.43 -5.89
N ARG A 31 0.80 8.01 -4.69
CA ARG A 31 1.66 7.55 -3.59
C ARG A 31 1.27 6.18 -3.07
N VAL A 32 -0.03 5.90 -2.89
CA VAL A 32 -0.50 4.57 -2.50
C VAL A 32 -0.10 3.54 -3.55
N LEU A 33 -0.42 3.80 -4.82
CA LEU A 33 -0.12 2.85 -5.91
C LEU A 33 1.38 2.65 -6.08
N GLN A 34 2.17 3.71 -6.02
CA GLN A 34 3.63 3.64 -6.10
C GLN A 34 4.20 2.79 -4.96
N ALA A 35 3.74 3.00 -3.72
CA ALA A 35 4.21 2.22 -2.59
C ALA A 35 3.85 0.73 -2.71
N PHE A 36 2.69 0.38 -3.26
CA PHE A 36 2.37 -1.01 -3.60
C PHE A 36 3.27 -1.56 -4.71
N GLN A 37 3.50 -0.76 -5.75
CA GLN A 37 4.35 -1.13 -6.89
C GLN A 37 5.81 -1.32 -6.47
N ASP A 38 6.34 -0.51 -5.55
CA ASP A 38 7.71 -0.64 -5.05
C ASP A 38 7.93 -1.99 -4.36
N VAL A 39 6.89 -2.54 -3.71
CA VAL A 39 6.94 -3.87 -3.10
C VAL A 39 6.71 -4.97 -4.13
N GLU A 40 5.67 -4.84 -4.95
CA GLU A 40 5.27 -5.89 -5.90
C GLU A 40 6.27 -6.03 -7.05
N ALA A 41 6.78 -4.90 -7.55
CA ALA A 41 7.43 -4.91 -8.85
C ALA A 41 8.74 -5.67 -8.89
N PRO A 42 9.60 -5.60 -7.87
CA PRO A 42 10.81 -6.40 -7.80
C PRO A 42 10.52 -7.84 -7.34
N MET A 43 9.34 -8.11 -6.77
CA MET A 43 8.99 -9.40 -6.16
C MET A 43 9.04 -10.54 -7.17
N PHE A 44 8.67 -10.31 -8.44
CA PHE A 44 8.84 -11.32 -9.49
C PHE A 44 10.30 -11.76 -9.62
N LYS A 45 11.24 -10.84 -9.85
CA LYS A 45 12.66 -11.19 -10.05
C LYS A 45 13.32 -11.71 -8.78
N ARG A 46 12.96 -11.17 -7.61
CA ARG A 46 13.63 -11.45 -6.34
C ARG A 46 13.06 -12.66 -5.60
N VAL A 47 11.77 -12.93 -5.76
CA VAL A 47 11.05 -13.98 -5.01
C VAL A 47 10.54 -15.06 -5.95
N TYR A 48 9.76 -14.70 -6.97
CA TYR A 48 9.03 -15.72 -7.75
C TYR A 48 9.88 -16.41 -8.80
N GLN A 49 10.74 -15.69 -9.51
CA GLN A 49 11.57 -16.24 -10.56
C GLN A 49 12.54 -17.32 -10.03
N PRO A 50 13.26 -17.12 -8.91
CA PRO A 50 14.14 -18.16 -8.37
C PRO A 50 13.38 -19.41 -7.87
N VAL A 51 12.13 -19.25 -7.43
CA VAL A 51 11.34 -20.37 -6.89
C VAL A 51 10.65 -21.15 -8.01
N TRP A 52 10.03 -20.43 -8.96
CA TRP A 52 9.06 -20.98 -9.92
C TRP A 52 9.51 -20.97 -11.38
N CYS A 53 10.64 -20.33 -11.68
CA CYS A 53 11.16 -20.15 -13.04
C CYS A 53 12.63 -20.58 -13.18
N ASP A 54 13.22 -21.22 -12.17
CA ASP A 54 14.49 -21.92 -12.42
C ASP A 54 14.25 -22.96 -13.52
N ASN A 55 15.24 -23.21 -14.39
CA ASN A 55 15.13 -24.07 -15.57
C ASN A 55 14.96 -25.57 -15.21
N THR A 56 14.19 -25.86 -14.17
CA THR A 56 13.84 -27.18 -13.67
C THR A 56 12.56 -27.68 -14.32
N LEU A 57 12.18 -28.92 -13.98
CA LEU A 57 10.93 -29.56 -14.38
C LEU A 57 9.65 -28.79 -14.00
N TYR A 58 9.75 -27.71 -13.23
CA TYR A 58 8.62 -26.99 -12.63
C TYR A 58 8.51 -25.52 -13.07
N ALA A 59 9.02 -25.15 -14.25
CA ALA A 59 8.83 -23.82 -14.82
C ALA A 59 7.33 -23.50 -15.01
N SER A 60 6.73 -22.89 -14.00
CA SER A 60 5.27 -22.78 -13.86
C SER A 60 4.78 -21.33 -13.92
N VAL A 61 5.67 -20.36 -13.74
CA VAL A 61 5.38 -18.93 -13.91
C VAL A 61 6.17 -18.42 -15.10
N ARG A 62 5.51 -17.75 -16.05
CA ARG A 62 6.16 -17.28 -17.29
C ARG A 62 6.62 -15.83 -17.22
N ARG A 63 5.91 -15.01 -16.45
CA ARG A 63 6.10 -13.55 -16.38
C ARG A 63 5.47 -12.99 -15.11
N PRO A 64 5.80 -11.76 -14.70
CA PRO A 64 4.99 -11.03 -13.72
C PRO A 64 3.57 -10.85 -14.27
N TYR A 65 2.56 -11.18 -13.46
CA TYR A 65 1.15 -10.98 -13.78
C TYR A 65 0.60 -9.84 -12.94
N ARG A 66 0.80 -8.63 -13.44
CA ARG A 66 0.40 -7.38 -12.78
C ARG A 66 -0.16 -6.38 -13.78
N ALA A 67 -0.99 -5.48 -13.28
CA ALA A 67 -1.46 -4.30 -13.99
C ALA A 67 -1.58 -3.13 -13.01
N VAL A 68 -1.24 -1.92 -13.48
CA VAL A 68 -1.40 -0.68 -12.73
C VAL A 68 -2.05 0.33 -13.66
N LEU A 69 -3.16 0.91 -13.22
CA LEU A 69 -3.91 1.96 -13.89
C LEU A 69 -3.94 3.16 -12.93
N PHE A 70 -2.94 4.04 -13.03
CA PHE A 70 -2.80 5.21 -12.15
C PHE A 70 -4.00 6.15 -12.25
N ASP A 71 -4.50 6.38 -13.46
CA ASP A 71 -5.65 7.26 -13.71
C ASP A 71 -6.96 6.71 -13.12
N GLU A 72 -7.04 5.40 -12.93
CA GLU A 72 -8.18 4.74 -12.31
C GLU A 72 -7.96 4.44 -10.82
N GLY A 73 -6.79 4.73 -10.28
CA GLY A 73 -6.43 4.40 -8.91
C GLY A 73 -6.39 2.90 -8.63
N ARG A 74 -6.06 2.09 -9.64
CA ARG A 74 -6.21 0.63 -9.58
C ARG A 74 -4.89 -0.09 -9.79
N LEU A 75 -4.63 -1.10 -8.98
CA LEU A 75 -3.49 -2.01 -9.12
C LEU A 75 -3.93 -3.44 -8.87
N GLU A 76 -3.40 -4.37 -9.65
CA GLU A 76 -3.67 -5.79 -9.49
C GLU A 76 -2.37 -6.57 -9.69
N PHE A 77 -2.13 -7.58 -8.87
CA PHE A 77 -1.08 -8.56 -9.10
C PHE A 77 -1.52 -9.96 -8.67
N ASN A 78 -0.93 -10.97 -9.32
CA ASN A 78 -1.22 -12.37 -9.05
C ASN A 78 0.01 -13.05 -8.44
N MET A 79 -0.10 -13.41 -7.16
CA MET A 79 0.91 -14.15 -6.43
C MET A 79 0.80 -15.65 -6.74
N PRO A 80 1.85 -16.32 -7.24
CA PRO A 80 1.86 -17.76 -7.42
C PRO A 80 1.79 -18.48 -6.06
N LEU A 81 0.98 -19.54 -5.99
CA LEU A 81 0.76 -20.33 -4.79
C LEU A 81 1.35 -21.74 -4.91
N ALA A 82 0.91 -22.47 -5.93
CA ALA A 82 1.23 -23.88 -6.10
C ALA A 82 0.93 -24.31 -7.55
N PRO A 83 1.66 -25.30 -8.09
CA PRO A 83 1.22 -25.99 -9.30
C PRO A 83 -0.09 -26.73 -9.04
N SER A 84 -1.00 -26.66 -10.00
CA SER A 84 -2.22 -27.47 -10.07
C SER A 84 -1.92 -28.85 -10.65
N LEU A 85 -2.90 -29.75 -10.59
CA LEU A 85 -2.81 -31.11 -11.16
C LEU A 85 -2.56 -31.11 -12.67
N ASP A 86 -3.03 -30.07 -13.37
CA ASP A 86 -2.86 -29.91 -14.82
C ASP A 86 -1.55 -29.19 -15.18
N TRP A 87 -0.57 -29.13 -14.25
CA TRP A 87 0.72 -28.44 -14.41
C TRP A 87 0.62 -26.92 -14.67
N ASN A 88 -0.57 -26.34 -14.50
CA ASN A 88 -0.79 -24.89 -14.52
C ASN A 88 -0.60 -24.30 -13.12
N MET A 89 -0.20 -23.03 -13.00
CA MET A 89 -0.02 -22.38 -11.70
C MET A 89 -1.36 -21.93 -11.08
N GLU A 90 -1.53 -22.16 -9.79
CA GLU A 90 -2.58 -21.53 -8.98
C GLU A 90 -2.08 -20.20 -8.42
N TYR A 91 -2.96 -19.19 -8.44
CA TYR A 91 -2.65 -17.83 -8.01
C TYR A 91 -3.57 -17.34 -6.90
N HIS A 92 -3.04 -16.47 -6.04
CA HIS A 92 -3.81 -15.55 -5.21
C HIS A 92 -3.76 -14.16 -5.84
N ARG A 93 -4.92 -13.62 -6.21
CA ARG A 93 -5.01 -12.28 -6.78
C ARG A 93 -5.10 -11.24 -5.68
N VAL A 94 -4.25 -10.23 -5.71
CA VAL A 94 -4.36 -9.05 -4.87
C VAL A 94 -4.79 -7.87 -5.74
N GLY A 95 -5.92 -7.27 -5.40
CA GLY A 95 -6.41 -6.05 -6.05
C GLY A 95 -6.38 -4.88 -5.08
N VAL A 96 -6.02 -3.71 -5.56
CA VAL A 96 -6.03 -2.44 -4.82
C VAL A 96 -6.81 -1.41 -5.64
N LYS A 97 -7.73 -0.69 -5.00
CA LYS A 97 -8.42 0.47 -5.57
C LYS A 97 -8.34 1.62 -4.59
N VAL A 98 -7.90 2.77 -5.07
CA VAL A 98 -7.83 4.01 -4.29
C VAL A 98 -8.99 4.91 -4.68
N LEU A 99 -9.79 5.25 -3.68
CA LEU A 99 -10.93 6.15 -3.82
C LEU A 99 -10.58 7.51 -3.20
N THR A 100 -11.25 8.56 -3.65
CA THR A 100 -11.11 9.90 -3.08
C THR A 100 -11.80 10.01 -1.72
N ARG A 101 -12.87 9.24 -1.52
CA ARG A 101 -13.61 9.12 -0.27
C ARG A 101 -14.27 7.74 -0.18
N VAL A 102 -14.65 7.32 1.03
CA VAL A 102 -15.43 6.09 1.26
C VAL A 102 -16.89 6.40 1.52
N SER A 103 -17.75 5.92 0.63
CA SER A 103 -19.18 5.71 0.83
C SER A 103 -19.53 4.25 0.51
N ASP A 104 -20.63 3.73 1.06
CA ASP A 104 -21.05 2.35 0.81
C ASP A 104 -21.33 2.09 -0.68
N GLU A 105 -21.87 3.08 -1.40
CA GLU A 105 -22.11 3.01 -2.84
C GLU A 105 -20.81 2.97 -3.67
N GLU A 106 -19.83 3.83 -3.35
CA GLU A 106 -18.52 3.82 -4.01
C GLU A 106 -17.76 2.53 -3.74
N VAL A 107 -17.84 2.00 -2.50
CA VAL A 107 -17.28 0.69 -2.14
C VAL A 107 -17.95 -0.42 -2.93
N GLY A 108 -19.28 -0.43 -3.03
CA GLY A 108 -20.03 -1.40 -3.81
C GLY A 108 -19.61 -1.42 -5.29
N ARG A 109 -19.52 -0.24 -5.91
CA ARG A 109 -19.06 -0.08 -7.29
C ARG A 109 -17.61 -0.53 -7.48
N ALA A 110 -16.71 -0.10 -6.60
CA ALA A 110 -15.31 -0.50 -6.64
C ALA A 110 -15.14 -2.02 -6.50
N VAL A 111 -15.89 -2.68 -5.61
CA VAL A 111 -15.86 -4.15 -5.48
C VAL A 111 -16.32 -4.81 -6.78
N ALA A 112 -17.45 -4.38 -7.35
CA ALA A 112 -17.95 -4.95 -8.60
C ALA A 112 -16.94 -4.83 -9.75
N GLU A 113 -16.30 -3.66 -9.86
CA GLU A 113 -15.23 -3.40 -10.82
C GLU A 113 -14.00 -4.30 -10.59
N MET A 114 -13.55 -4.43 -9.34
CA MET A 114 -12.37 -5.22 -8.97
C MET A 114 -12.61 -6.73 -9.04
N LEU A 115 -13.86 -7.20 -9.02
CA LEU A 115 -14.15 -8.62 -9.23
C LEU A 115 -13.74 -9.04 -10.65
N GLN A 116 -13.87 -8.16 -11.64
CA GLN A 116 -13.35 -8.37 -12.99
C GLN A 116 -11.82 -8.17 -12.99
N PRO A 117 -11.00 -9.20 -13.28
CA PRO A 117 -9.54 -9.05 -13.24
C PRO A 117 -9.01 -8.14 -14.35
N LEU A 118 -8.00 -7.31 -14.04
CA LEU A 118 -7.25 -6.56 -15.05
C LEU A 118 -6.33 -7.47 -15.85
N THR A 119 -5.75 -8.47 -15.20
CA THR A 119 -4.81 -9.41 -15.81
C THR A 119 -5.23 -10.83 -15.52
N LYS A 120 -5.41 -11.63 -16.58
CA LYS A 120 -5.62 -13.07 -16.46
C LYS A 120 -4.27 -13.79 -16.49
N PRO A 121 -3.84 -14.44 -15.39
CA PRO A 121 -2.59 -15.19 -15.41
C PRO A 121 -2.73 -16.48 -16.23
N ALA A 122 -1.60 -17.02 -16.73
CA ALA A 122 -1.58 -18.36 -17.32
C ALA A 122 -1.67 -19.40 -16.20
N GLY A 123 -2.91 -19.73 -15.84
CA GLY A 123 -3.25 -20.61 -14.73
C GLY A 123 -4.60 -20.23 -14.12
N ARG A 124 -4.84 -20.64 -12.88
CA ARG A 124 -6.12 -20.42 -12.20
C ARG A 124 -5.95 -19.51 -10.99
N VAL A 125 -6.78 -18.47 -10.91
CA VAL A 125 -6.91 -17.69 -9.66
C VAL A 125 -7.77 -18.51 -8.68
N ARG A 126 -7.14 -19.02 -7.61
CA ARG A 126 -7.79 -19.84 -6.59
C ARG A 126 -8.50 -19.01 -5.53
N SER A 127 -8.02 -17.79 -5.29
CA SER A 127 -8.53 -16.90 -4.24
C SER A 127 -8.07 -15.47 -4.49
N PHE A 128 -8.68 -14.52 -3.78
CA PHE A 128 -8.34 -13.12 -3.94
C PHE A 128 -8.48 -12.30 -2.65
N THR A 129 -7.70 -11.23 -2.56
CA THR A 129 -7.83 -10.18 -1.53
C THR A 129 -7.95 -8.83 -2.21
N LEU A 130 -8.99 -8.07 -1.89
CA LEU A 130 -9.23 -6.73 -2.41
C LEU A 130 -8.99 -5.71 -1.30
N PHE A 131 -8.24 -4.66 -1.61
CA PHE A 131 -8.03 -3.50 -0.76
C PHE A 131 -8.69 -2.28 -1.39
N ILE A 132 -9.60 -1.65 -0.66
CA ILE A 132 -10.12 -0.32 -0.97
C ILE A 132 -9.50 0.66 0.00
N ILE A 133 -8.78 1.64 -0.53
CA ILE A 133 -8.01 2.60 0.26
C ILE A 133 -8.53 4.00 -0.04
N ALA A 134 -8.68 4.83 0.99
CA ALA A 134 -9.07 6.22 0.80
C ALA A 134 -8.52 7.11 1.92
N PRO A 135 -8.30 8.41 1.64
CA PRO A 135 -7.84 9.37 2.64
C PRO A 135 -8.93 9.75 3.65
N ARG A 136 -10.21 9.66 3.27
CA ARG A 136 -11.35 10.12 4.08
C ARG A 136 -12.55 9.19 3.92
N GLY A 137 -13.40 9.15 4.95
CA GLY A 137 -14.65 8.40 4.96
C GLY A 137 -15.52 8.81 6.13
N CYS A 138 -16.81 8.44 6.12
CA CYS A 138 -17.75 8.80 7.18
C CYS A 138 -17.32 8.28 8.57
N GLN A 139 -16.43 7.28 8.64
CA GLN A 139 -15.75 6.83 9.87
C GLN A 139 -14.35 6.25 9.56
N PRO A 140 -13.31 6.50 10.39
CA PRO A 140 -11.97 5.96 10.22
C PRO A 140 -11.89 4.49 10.69
N ILE A 141 -11.90 3.52 9.76
CA ILE A 141 -11.99 2.10 10.14
C ILE A 141 -11.21 1.22 9.14
N VAL A 142 -10.48 0.24 9.66
CA VAL A 142 -10.09 -0.97 8.90
C VAL A 142 -11.24 -1.96 8.99
N ARG A 143 -12.04 -2.10 7.93
CA ARG A 143 -13.16 -3.05 7.89
C ARG A 143 -12.78 -4.24 7.01
N GLY A 144 -12.85 -5.44 7.57
CA GLY A 144 -12.64 -6.69 6.84
C GLY A 144 -13.95 -7.45 6.67
N ARG A 145 -14.25 -7.95 5.47
CA ARG A 145 -15.33 -8.92 5.26
C ARG A 145 -14.92 -9.99 4.26
N ARG A 146 -15.54 -11.17 4.38
CA ARG A 146 -15.38 -12.24 3.40
C ARG A 146 -16.25 -11.93 2.17
N LEU A 147 -15.70 -12.15 0.98
CA LEU A 147 -16.42 -12.09 -0.29
C LEU A 147 -16.56 -13.51 -0.84
N GLY A 148 -17.73 -14.11 -0.64
CA GLY A 148 -17.99 -15.49 -1.04
C GLY A 148 -17.05 -16.49 -0.35
N ARG A 149 -16.72 -17.59 -1.03
CA ARG A 149 -15.85 -18.64 -0.47
C ARG A 149 -14.37 -18.25 -0.48
N ASP A 150 -13.91 -17.63 -1.57
CA ASP A 150 -12.49 -17.52 -1.91
C ASP A 150 -11.93 -16.10 -1.88
N GLY A 151 -12.76 -15.12 -1.50
CA GLY A 151 -12.43 -13.70 -1.50
C GLY A 151 -12.40 -13.05 -0.12
N PHE A 152 -11.53 -12.06 0.05
CA PHE A 152 -11.53 -11.14 1.18
C PHE A 152 -11.55 -9.69 0.69
N LEU A 153 -12.25 -8.83 1.42
CA LEU A 153 -12.26 -7.39 1.20
C LEU A 153 -11.78 -6.69 2.47
N TYR A 154 -10.86 -5.75 2.30
CA TYR A 154 -10.46 -4.80 3.30
C TYR A 154 -10.72 -3.38 2.81
N VAL A 155 -11.42 -2.59 3.62
CA VAL A 155 -11.57 -1.15 3.42
C VAL A 155 -10.69 -0.46 4.45
N ILE A 156 -9.81 0.43 4.00
CA ILE A 156 -8.83 1.14 4.81
C ILE A 156 -9.01 2.63 4.57
N VAL A 157 -9.41 3.35 5.62
CA VAL A 157 -9.50 4.80 5.63
C VAL A 157 -8.32 5.35 6.42
N ASP A 158 -7.44 6.08 5.75
CA ASP A 158 -6.23 6.63 6.35
C ASP A 158 -5.75 7.85 5.57
N PRO A 159 -5.69 9.05 6.17
CA PRO A 159 -5.25 10.25 5.47
C PRO A 159 -3.78 10.17 5.02
N VAL A 160 -2.98 9.29 5.62
CA VAL A 160 -1.57 9.08 5.28
C VAL A 160 -1.44 7.88 4.34
N PRO A 161 -0.96 8.07 3.10
CA PRO A 161 -0.90 6.99 2.11
C PRO A 161 0.02 5.85 2.54
N GLU A 162 1.21 6.15 3.09
CA GLU A 162 2.17 5.14 3.52
C GLU A 162 1.63 4.28 4.68
N ARG A 163 0.87 4.88 5.59
CA ARG A 163 0.25 4.15 6.71
C ARG A 163 -0.87 3.26 6.23
N ALA A 164 -1.67 3.73 5.28
CA ALA A 164 -2.69 2.92 4.61
C ALA A 164 -2.06 1.66 4.00
N VAL A 165 -0.93 1.84 3.30
CA VAL A 165 -0.17 0.76 2.66
C VAL A 165 0.42 -0.19 3.69
N VAL A 166 1.04 0.31 4.76
CA VAL A 166 1.55 -0.52 5.87
C VAL A 166 0.42 -1.36 6.49
N ARG A 167 -0.75 -0.75 6.75
CA ARG A 167 -1.92 -1.47 7.26
C ARG A 167 -2.38 -2.55 6.29
N ALA A 168 -2.46 -2.24 5.00
CA ALA A 168 -2.84 -3.21 3.96
C ALA A 168 -1.88 -4.40 3.92
N PHE A 169 -0.58 -4.15 3.90
CA PHE A 169 0.42 -5.23 3.89
C PHE A 169 0.44 -6.03 5.19
N LYS A 170 0.20 -5.43 6.37
CA LYS A 170 0.05 -6.20 7.62
C LYS A 170 -1.16 -7.15 7.57
N LEU A 171 -2.29 -6.69 7.04
CA LEU A 171 -3.46 -7.53 6.84
C LEU A 171 -3.16 -8.66 5.85
N PHE A 172 -2.44 -8.35 4.77
CA PHE A 172 -2.05 -9.35 3.79
C PHE A 172 -1.05 -10.36 4.35
N LEU A 173 -0.04 -9.93 5.12
CA LEU A 173 0.90 -10.80 5.82
C LEU A 173 0.17 -11.76 6.76
N ASN A 174 -0.78 -11.25 7.55
CA ASN A 174 -1.61 -12.08 8.42
C ASN A 174 -2.41 -13.12 7.61
N HIS A 175 -2.93 -12.75 6.44
CA HIS A 175 -3.58 -13.69 5.53
C HIS A 175 -2.60 -14.76 5.04
N LEU A 176 -1.40 -14.37 4.59
CA LEU A 176 -0.38 -15.30 4.10
C LEU A 176 0.09 -16.29 5.18
N VAL A 177 0.34 -15.81 6.40
CA VAL A 177 0.73 -16.67 7.53
C VAL A 177 -0.40 -17.66 7.87
N LYS A 178 -1.66 -17.23 7.87
CA LYS A 178 -2.81 -18.14 8.05
C LYS A 178 -2.89 -19.19 6.95
N ARG A 179 -2.62 -18.82 5.69
CA ARG A 179 -2.55 -19.80 4.59
C ARG A 179 -1.42 -20.79 4.77
N LEU A 180 -0.24 -20.32 5.19
CA LEU A 180 0.91 -21.18 5.44
C LEU A 180 0.61 -22.18 6.58
N LYS A 181 -0.03 -21.73 7.66
CA LYS A 181 -0.54 -22.61 8.73
C LYS A 181 -1.52 -23.64 8.20
N GLY A 182 -2.49 -23.23 7.38
CA GLY A 182 -3.42 -24.15 6.72
C GLY A 182 -2.73 -25.17 5.79
N PHE A 183 -1.67 -24.76 5.09
CA PHE A 183 -0.85 -25.65 4.26
C PHE A 183 -0.09 -26.68 5.12
N VAL A 184 0.57 -26.24 6.19
CA VAL A 184 1.27 -27.12 7.14
C VAL A 184 0.30 -28.11 7.79
N ARG A 185 -0.89 -27.65 8.18
CA ARG A 185 -1.96 -28.50 8.70
C ARG A 185 -2.41 -29.56 7.68
N ALA A 186 -2.49 -29.20 6.39
CA ALA A 186 -2.84 -30.14 5.32
C ALA A 186 -1.76 -31.24 5.13
N LEU A 187 -0.52 -30.98 5.53
CA LEU A 187 0.56 -31.97 5.60
C LEU A 187 0.53 -32.81 6.89
N ARG A 188 -0.51 -32.67 7.72
CA ARG A 188 -0.64 -33.30 9.05
C ARG A 188 0.48 -32.89 10.01
N LEU A 189 0.96 -31.66 9.88
CA LEU A 189 1.90 -31.03 10.80
C LEU A 189 1.18 -29.98 11.65
N GLU A 190 1.78 -29.66 12.79
CA GLU A 190 1.19 -28.73 13.76
C GLU A 190 1.41 -27.26 13.36
N GLU A 191 0.41 -26.40 13.61
CA GLU A 191 0.46 -25.00 13.17
C GLU A 191 1.49 -24.15 13.89
N TRP A 192 1.80 -24.47 15.15
CA TRP A 192 2.79 -23.75 15.94
C TRP A 192 4.18 -23.84 15.32
N MET A 193 4.44 -24.87 14.50
CA MET A 193 5.70 -25.02 13.76
C MET A 193 5.94 -23.88 12.78
N VAL A 194 4.88 -23.21 12.29
CA VAL A 194 5.02 -22.00 11.45
C VAL A 194 5.52 -20.82 12.26
N ASP A 195 5.02 -20.65 13.49
CA ASP A 195 5.47 -19.57 14.38
C ASP A 195 6.92 -19.81 14.82
N GLU A 196 7.26 -21.07 15.12
CA GLU A 196 8.64 -21.51 15.35
C GLU A 196 9.54 -21.21 14.15
N TYR A 197 9.08 -21.52 12.93
CA TYR A 197 9.83 -21.25 11.70
C TYR A 197 10.20 -19.77 11.58
N PHE A 198 9.26 -18.85 11.76
CA PHE A 198 9.57 -17.42 11.65
C PHE A 198 10.48 -16.91 12.78
N LYS A 199 10.57 -17.63 13.91
CA LYS A 199 11.47 -17.32 15.02
C LYS A 199 12.89 -17.85 14.81
N TYR A 200 13.05 -19.10 14.36
CA TYR A 200 14.34 -19.80 14.30
C TYR A 200 14.86 -20.10 12.89
N ARG A 201 14.04 -19.86 11.86
CA ARG A 201 14.40 -19.98 10.44
C ARG A 201 14.91 -21.37 10.07
N GLU A 202 16.11 -21.46 9.53
CA GLU A 202 16.73 -22.69 9.02
C GLU A 202 16.87 -23.77 10.11
N GLN A 203 16.98 -23.36 11.38
CA GLN A 203 17.12 -24.25 12.53
C GLN A 203 15.77 -24.81 13.03
N SER A 204 14.65 -24.33 12.50
CA SER A 204 13.33 -24.79 12.94
C SER A 204 13.05 -26.24 12.54
N LEU A 205 12.28 -26.93 13.38
CA LEU A 205 11.82 -28.29 13.09
C LEU A 205 11.06 -28.35 11.76
N LEU A 206 10.24 -27.35 11.47
CA LEU A 206 9.47 -27.29 10.23
C LEU A 206 10.36 -27.35 8.99
N ASN A 207 11.46 -26.60 8.97
CA ASN A 207 12.39 -26.59 7.85
C ASN A 207 12.96 -27.99 7.60
N ASN A 208 13.44 -28.65 8.66
CA ASN A 208 13.99 -30.00 8.60
C ASN A 208 12.98 -31.06 8.13
N LEU A 209 11.70 -30.89 8.50
CA LEU A 209 10.63 -31.79 8.06
C LEU A 209 10.28 -31.55 6.59
N ILE A 210 10.12 -30.28 6.17
CA ILE A 210 9.77 -29.91 4.80
C ILE A 210 10.81 -30.42 3.81
N GLU A 211 12.10 -30.40 4.17
CA GLU A 211 13.19 -30.92 3.32
C GLU A 211 13.03 -32.40 2.95
N LYS A 212 12.29 -33.19 3.74
CA LYS A 212 12.00 -34.61 3.45
C LYS A 212 10.83 -34.82 2.50
N TYR A 213 10.05 -33.78 2.20
CA TYR A 213 8.92 -33.87 1.27
C TYR A 213 9.36 -33.75 -0.19
N ARG A 214 8.43 -34.11 -1.09
CA ARG A 214 8.62 -33.96 -2.54
C ARG A 214 8.96 -32.51 -2.91
N LEU A 215 9.71 -32.35 -3.99
CA LEU A 215 10.18 -31.05 -4.48
C LEU A 215 9.06 -30.01 -4.63
N SER A 216 7.88 -30.40 -5.09
CA SER A 216 6.73 -29.50 -5.22
C SER A 216 6.27 -28.89 -3.89
N ILE A 217 6.23 -29.67 -2.81
CA ILE A 217 5.86 -29.22 -1.47
C ILE A 217 6.91 -28.25 -0.94
N ARG A 218 8.19 -28.57 -1.15
CA ARG A 218 9.32 -27.71 -0.78
C ARG A 218 9.25 -26.35 -1.49
N LYS A 219 9.00 -26.34 -2.80
CA LYS A 219 8.85 -25.10 -3.59
C LYS A 219 7.63 -24.26 -3.16
N ILE A 220 6.51 -24.90 -2.83
CA ILE A 220 5.32 -24.19 -2.28
C ILE A 220 5.69 -23.51 -0.96
N PHE A 221 6.31 -24.26 -0.03
CA PHE A 221 6.73 -23.73 1.26
C PHE A 221 7.72 -22.57 1.10
N GLU A 222 8.76 -22.77 0.30
CA GLU A 222 9.78 -21.76 -0.03
C GLU A 222 9.15 -20.50 -0.64
N GLY A 223 8.21 -20.67 -1.58
CA GLY A 223 7.47 -19.57 -2.20
C GLY A 223 6.68 -18.75 -1.18
N PHE A 224 5.97 -19.41 -0.25
CA PHE A 224 5.26 -18.72 0.83
C PHE A 224 6.20 -17.95 1.74
N VAL A 225 7.24 -18.61 2.25
CA VAL A 225 8.19 -17.99 3.17
C VAL A 225 8.87 -16.78 2.55
N LYS A 226 9.45 -16.94 1.35
CA LYS A 226 10.16 -15.84 0.68
C LYS A 226 9.23 -14.67 0.38
N THR A 227 7.95 -14.94 0.09
CA THR A 227 6.95 -13.87 -0.09
C THR A 227 6.65 -13.15 1.22
N VAL A 228 6.45 -13.89 2.31
CA VAL A 228 6.23 -13.32 3.65
C VAL A 228 7.42 -12.47 4.07
N ASP A 229 8.63 -12.97 3.92
CA ASP A 229 9.87 -12.25 4.28
C ASP A 229 10.07 -10.99 3.45
N TRP A 230 9.83 -11.08 2.14
CA TRP A 230 9.91 -9.94 1.25
C TRP A 230 8.98 -8.81 1.67
N ILE A 231 7.70 -9.13 1.89
CA ILE A 231 6.70 -8.14 2.28
C ILE A 231 6.97 -7.62 3.71
N ALA A 232 7.34 -8.49 4.65
CA ALA A 232 7.65 -8.10 6.02
C ALA A 232 8.85 -7.14 6.09
N GLY A 233 9.91 -7.40 5.32
CA GLY A 233 11.07 -6.51 5.22
C GLY A 233 10.71 -5.13 4.68
N HIS A 234 9.83 -5.07 3.66
CA HIS A 234 9.34 -3.79 3.13
C HIS A 234 8.45 -3.04 4.13
N VAL A 235 7.55 -3.75 4.82
CA VAL A 235 6.72 -3.16 5.88
C VAL A 235 7.60 -2.55 6.97
N GLN A 236 8.61 -3.28 7.46
CA GLN A 236 9.55 -2.76 8.46
C GLN A 236 10.31 -1.54 7.95
N GLY A 237 10.72 -1.53 6.68
CA GLY A 237 11.37 -0.39 6.05
C GLY A 237 10.47 0.87 6.02
N LEU A 238 9.21 0.69 5.62
CA LEU A 238 8.20 1.75 5.61
C LEU A 238 7.91 2.27 7.03
N GLU A 239 7.77 1.38 8.01
CA GLU A 239 7.55 1.77 9.40
C GLU A 239 8.73 2.56 9.98
N LYS A 240 9.97 2.18 9.67
CA LYS A 240 11.15 2.94 10.08
C LYS A 240 11.15 4.36 9.50
N ARG A 241 10.78 4.52 8.22
CA ARG A 241 10.65 5.84 7.57
C ARG A 241 9.57 6.69 8.26
N LEU A 242 8.39 6.11 8.48
CA LEU A 242 7.28 6.78 9.19
C LEU A 242 7.68 7.21 10.61
N MET A 243 8.41 6.37 11.34
CA MET A 243 8.91 6.71 12.69
C MET A 243 9.97 7.82 12.67
N ALA A 244 10.85 7.82 11.67
CA ALA A 244 11.84 8.88 11.49
C ALA A 244 11.17 10.22 11.19
N GLU A 245 10.19 10.23 10.28
CA GLU A 245 9.38 11.41 9.95
C GLU A 245 8.63 11.93 11.18
N LYS A 246 8.00 11.03 11.96
CA LYS A 246 7.35 11.39 13.22
C LYS A 246 8.31 12.05 14.22
N THR A 247 9.52 11.51 14.33
CA THR A 247 10.54 12.02 15.23
C THR A 247 11.04 13.40 14.81
N LEU A 248 11.29 13.60 13.51
CA LEU A 248 11.65 14.90 12.94
C LEU A 248 10.54 15.92 13.19
N PHE A 249 9.29 15.51 12.99
CA PHE A 249 8.13 16.36 13.25
C PHE A 249 8.07 16.83 14.71
N GLU A 250 8.18 15.93 15.69
CA GLU A 250 8.16 16.32 17.11
C GLU A 250 9.32 17.25 17.49
N LYS A 251 10.47 17.18 16.80
CA LYS A 251 11.59 18.11 16.98
C LYS A 251 11.33 19.50 16.38
N ILE A 252 10.61 19.58 15.27
CA ILE A 252 10.33 20.84 14.55
C ILE A 252 9.09 21.54 15.11
N LYS A 253 8.17 20.80 15.73
CA LYS A 253 6.92 21.30 16.29
C LYS A 253 7.06 22.52 17.24
N PRO A 254 8.07 22.63 18.12
CA PRO A 254 8.29 23.84 18.92
C PRO A 254 8.63 25.06 18.05
N LEU A 255 9.52 24.90 17.06
CA LEU A 255 9.87 25.95 16.11
C LEU A 255 8.65 26.39 15.30
N HIS A 256 7.83 25.43 14.87
CA HIS A 256 6.57 25.73 14.18
C HIS A 256 5.61 26.56 15.04
N ARG A 257 5.43 26.18 16.31
CA ARG A 257 4.60 26.92 17.27
C ARG A 257 5.12 28.36 17.41
N MET A 258 6.42 28.55 17.60
CA MET A 258 7.04 29.88 17.71
C MET A 258 6.83 30.72 16.44
N VAL A 259 7.05 30.15 15.26
CA VAL A 259 6.88 30.83 13.98
C VAL A 259 5.42 31.24 13.77
N ARG A 260 4.46 30.38 14.14
CA ARG A 260 3.03 30.70 14.06
C ARG A 260 2.66 31.83 15.02
N GLU A 261 3.11 31.77 16.28
CA GLU A 261 2.88 32.84 17.27
C GLU A 261 3.47 34.18 16.82
N LEU A 262 4.69 34.18 16.28
CA LEU A 262 5.32 35.36 15.68
C LEU A 262 4.54 35.91 14.48
N THR A 263 4.07 35.01 13.60
CA THR A 263 3.27 35.39 12.41
C THR A 263 1.94 36.03 12.83
N ASP A 264 1.26 35.45 13.83
CA ASP A 264 0.02 36.00 14.36
C ASP A 264 0.25 37.37 15.01
N MET A 265 1.30 37.52 15.84
CA MET A 265 1.67 38.82 16.43
C MET A 265 1.95 39.89 15.37
N LEU A 266 2.64 39.54 14.28
CA LEU A 266 2.94 40.46 13.18
C LEU A 266 1.71 40.85 12.35
N ARG A 267 0.70 39.97 12.26
CA ARG A 267 -0.58 40.27 11.59
C ARG A 267 -1.39 41.35 12.31
N TYR A 268 -1.29 41.42 13.64
CA TYR A 268 -1.98 42.43 14.45
C TYR A 268 -1.25 43.78 14.54
N LEU A 269 -0.02 43.90 14.01
CA LEU A 269 0.69 45.18 13.93
C LEU A 269 0.14 46.05 12.79
N PRO A 270 -0.14 47.35 13.05
CA PRO A 270 -0.46 48.35 12.03
C PRO A 270 0.62 48.38 10.93
N ALA A 271 0.21 48.57 9.68
CA ALA A 271 1.11 48.46 8.51
C ALA A 271 2.31 49.43 8.57
N ASP A 272 2.12 50.61 9.17
CA ASP A 272 3.10 51.65 9.42
C ASP A 272 4.13 51.29 10.53
N ARG A 273 3.83 50.27 11.35
CA ARG A 273 4.70 49.79 12.43
C ARG A 273 5.33 48.42 12.14
N ARG A 274 5.10 47.84 10.97
CA ARG A 274 5.70 46.55 10.60
C ARG A 274 7.15 46.76 10.17
N PRO A 275 8.11 46.02 10.76
CA PRO A 275 9.47 46.06 10.28
C PRO A 275 9.56 45.54 8.83
N LEU A 276 10.51 46.05 8.05
CA LEU A 276 10.70 45.70 6.62
C LEU A 276 10.86 44.19 6.38
N TRP A 277 11.37 43.45 7.36
CA TRP A 277 11.54 42.00 7.31
C TRP A 277 10.27 41.21 7.67
N ALA A 278 9.23 41.86 8.20
CA ALA A 278 7.98 41.20 8.63
C ALA A 278 7.29 40.48 7.47
N GLY A 279 7.31 41.06 6.26
CA GLY A 279 6.73 40.43 5.08
C GLY A 279 7.44 39.13 4.67
N SER A 280 8.77 39.08 4.81
CA SER A 280 9.56 37.88 4.54
C SER A 280 9.37 36.82 5.63
N LEU A 281 9.20 37.24 6.88
CA LEU A 281 9.00 36.33 8.01
C LEU A 281 7.60 35.71 8.03
N VAL A 282 6.58 36.48 7.63
CA VAL A 282 5.20 35.97 7.42
C VAL A 282 5.18 34.94 6.28
N ARG A 283 5.85 35.21 5.15
CA ARG A 283 5.97 34.23 4.04
C ARG A 283 6.73 32.98 4.47
N LEU A 284 7.88 33.14 5.13
CA LEU A 284 8.63 32.01 5.68
C LEU A 284 7.78 31.19 6.66
N GLY A 285 6.97 31.85 7.48
CA GLY A 285 6.04 31.20 8.39
C GLY A 285 4.91 30.46 7.69
N GLU A 286 4.38 31.01 6.61
CA GLU A 286 3.38 30.37 5.75
C GLU A 286 3.98 29.17 4.98
N ASP A 287 5.20 29.29 4.47
CA ASP A 287 5.92 28.22 3.78
C ASP A 287 6.28 27.07 4.73
N ILE A 288 6.83 27.40 5.91
CA ILE A 288 7.08 26.43 6.98
C ILE A 288 5.76 25.79 7.40
N HIS A 289 4.67 26.55 7.53
CA HIS A 289 3.37 26.00 7.89
C HIS A 289 2.81 25.06 6.82
N ALA A 290 2.93 25.42 5.55
CA ALA A 290 2.51 24.60 4.42
C ALA A 290 3.31 23.29 4.35
N GLU A 291 4.65 23.35 4.46
CA GLU A 291 5.49 22.15 4.53
C GLU A 291 5.19 21.28 5.75
N LEU A 292 4.90 21.89 6.91
CA LEU A 292 4.52 21.15 8.11
C LEU A 292 3.11 20.56 8.02
N ILE A 293 2.16 21.18 7.34
CA ILE A 293 0.85 20.59 7.04
C ILE A 293 1.02 19.41 6.06
N LEU A 294 1.86 19.56 5.05
CA LEU A 294 2.23 18.49 4.11
C LEU A 294 2.99 17.35 4.80
N SER A 295 3.73 17.64 5.88
CA SER A 295 4.40 16.62 6.70
C SER A 295 3.47 16.01 7.76
N LEU A 296 2.53 16.79 8.31
CA LEU A 296 1.47 16.32 9.22
C LEU A 296 0.55 15.32 8.54
N THR A 297 0.20 15.57 7.27
CA THR A 297 -0.54 14.64 6.42
C THR A 297 0.26 13.39 6.03
N ARG A 298 1.56 13.31 6.36
CA ARG A 298 2.39 12.09 6.26
C ARG A 298 2.55 11.35 7.61
N VAL A 299 2.32 12.03 8.73
CA VAL A 299 2.64 11.52 10.09
C VAL A 299 1.40 11.28 10.98
N VAL A 300 0.21 11.82 10.68
CA VAL A 300 -1.04 11.68 11.47
C VAL A 300 -2.11 10.84 10.78
#